data_AF-A0AAW1NR35-F1
#
_entry.id   AF-A0AAW1NR35-F1
#
_cell.length_a   1.000
_cell.length_b   1.000
_cell.length_c   1.000
_cell.angle_alpha   90.00
_cell.angle_beta   90.00
_cell.angle_gamma   90.00
#
_symmetry.space_group_name_H-M   'P 1'
#
loop_
_entity.id
_entity.type
_entity.pdbx_description
1 polymer ?
#
loop_
_entity_poly.entity_id
_entity_poly.type
_entity_poly.pdbx_seq_one_letter_code
_entity_poly.pdbx_strand_id
1 'polypeptide(L)'
;MVPGLHLTATSKQPPHVEPFTLVPEDSPTVWYGGELDPKELEYHLTKDDLQELEETIKKVDAARIKLEDVTKEQFPLPKLGPKLKAIHDDLLFGRGIRVLKGLPLGPPHSQRHAAVTIWLLSEYFGKQQPLTASGHLIGHVKYDDGRLKRTSNLSQVPLGYHADNSDIVFLACRSQAKTGGKSSCVSSHALHNEILKRRPDLHKVPGPFYPLPVG
;
A
#
# COMPACT_ATOMS: atom_id res chain seq x y z
N MET A 1 10.08 -23.50 -19.05
CA MET A 1 10.50 -23.81 -17.66
C MET A 1 11.50 -22.75 -17.22
N VAL A 2 11.10 -21.85 -16.32
CA VAL A 2 12.04 -20.92 -15.66
C VAL A 2 12.33 -21.52 -14.29
N PRO A 3 13.56 -21.99 -14.01
CA PRO A 3 13.90 -22.53 -12.71
C PRO A 3 14.13 -21.39 -11.71
N GLY A 4 13.56 -21.52 -10.51
CA GLY A 4 14.00 -20.76 -9.34
C GLY A 4 13.19 -19.52 -8.97
N LEU A 5 11.85 -19.61 -8.90
CA LEU A 5 11.09 -18.69 -8.07
C LEU A 5 11.11 -19.25 -6.63
N HIS A 6 12.13 -18.91 -5.85
CA HIS A 6 12.05 -19.12 -4.40
C HIS A 6 11.03 -18.10 -3.86
N LEU A 7 9.81 -18.57 -3.57
CA LEU A 7 8.88 -17.84 -2.73
C LEU A 7 9.54 -17.76 -1.35
N THR A 8 10.14 -16.63 -1.02
CA THR A 8 10.46 -16.28 0.36
C THR A 8 9.15 -16.03 1.09
N ALA A 9 8.47 -17.11 1.45
CA ALA A 9 7.40 -17.06 2.42
C ALA A 9 8.00 -16.45 3.70
N THR A 10 7.49 -15.31 4.13
CA THR A 10 7.65 -14.91 5.52
C THR A 10 7.14 -16.08 6.36
N SER A 11 7.94 -16.58 7.30
CA SER A 11 7.59 -17.76 8.10
C SER A 11 6.33 -17.58 8.94
N LYS A 12 5.80 -16.35 9.02
CA LYS A 12 4.49 -16.01 9.55
C LYS A 12 3.55 -15.78 8.37
N GLN A 13 2.53 -16.61 8.25
CA GLN A 13 1.34 -16.26 7.48
C GLN A 13 0.48 -15.32 8.32
N PRO A 14 -0.23 -14.35 7.72
CA PRO A 14 -1.19 -13.55 8.46
C PRO A 14 -2.23 -14.50 9.09
N PRO A 15 -2.78 -14.14 10.26
CA PRO A 15 -3.77 -14.98 10.92
C PRO A 15 -4.90 -15.31 9.94
N HIS A 16 -5.10 -16.61 9.69
CA HIS A 16 -6.21 -17.09 8.90
C HIS A 16 -7.51 -16.79 9.66
N VAL A 17 -8.44 -16.08 9.02
CA VAL A 17 -9.78 -15.92 9.55
C VAL A 17 -10.56 -17.17 9.18
N GLU A 18 -10.85 -18.01 10.16
CA GLU A 18 -11.85 -19.06 9.99
C GLU A 18 -13.19 -18.38 9.65
N PRO A 19 -13.80 -18.71 8.50
CA PRO A 19 -15.10 -18.17 8.15
C PRO A 19 -16.07 -18.30 9.33
N PHE A 20 -16.78 -17.20 9.64
CA PHE A 20 -17.83 -17.16 10.67
C PHE A 20 -17.37 -17.16 12.14
N THR A 21 -16.07 -17.01 12.41
CA THR A 21 -15.56 -16.86 13.79
C THR A 21 -15.11 -15.43 14.05
N LEU A 22 -15.51 -14.86 15.19
CA LEU A 22 -15.05 -13.54 15.60
C LEU A 22 -13.52 -13.53 15.71
N VAL A 23 -12.90 -12.52 15.11
CA VAL A 23 -11.49 -12.22 15.38
C VAL A 23 -11.40 -11.65 16.80
N PRO A 24 -10.42 -12.05 17.62
CA PRO A 24 -10.27 -11.52 18.97
C PRO A 24 -10.25 -9.99 18.99
N GLU A 25 -10.97 -9.37 19.93
CA GLU A 25 -11.11 -7.91 20.01
C GLU A 25 -9.78 -7.20 20.36
N ASP A 26 -8.86 -7.92 21.00
CA ASP A 26 -7.50 -7.47 21.30
C ASP A 26 -6.51 -7.70 20.14
N SER A 27 -6.97 -8.27 19.02
CA SER A 27 -6.15 -8.40 17.81
C SER A 27 -5.77 -7.01 17.29
N PRO A 28 -4.49 -6.76 16.93
CA PRO A 28 -4.06 -5.47 16.41
C PRO A 28 -4.75 -5.10 15.09
N THR A 29 -5.31 -6.08 14.38
CA THR A 29 -6.06 -5.88 13.13
C THR A 29 -7.50 -5.43 13.37
N VAL A 30 -8.03 -5.50 14.59
CA VAL A 30 -9.40 -5.08 14.95
C VAL A 30 -9.32 -3.71 15.61
N TRP A 31 -9.78 -2.69 14.90
CA TRP A 31 -9.79 -1.30 15.38
C TRP A 31 -10.95 -0.54 14.74
N TYR A 32 -11.46 0.45 15.47
CA TYR A 32 -12.55 1.31 15.01
C TYR A 32 -12.06 2.74 14.71
N GLY A 33 -12.82 3.44 13.87
CA GLY A 33 -12.52 4.83 13.54
C GLY A 33 -12.55 5.71 14.79
N GLY A 34 -11.50 6.51 14.98
CA GLY A 34 -11.34 7.39 16.14
C GLY A 34 -10.55 6.78 17.31
N GLU A 35 -10.27 5.47 17.30
CA GLU A 35 -9.45 4.82 18.33
C GLU A 35 -7.94 4.96 18.06
N LEU A 36 -7.57 5.06 16.78
CA LEU A 36 -6.17 5.21 16.38
C LEU A 36 -5.75 6.68 16.42
N ASP A 37 -4.74 7.00 17.23
CA ASP A 37 -4.01 8.27 17.08
C ASP A 37 -3.23 8.21 15.75
N PRO A 38 -3.47 9.14 14.80
CA PRO A 38 -2.72 9.21 13.56
C PRO A 38 -1.20 9.20 13.75
N LYS A 39 -0.70 9.79 14.84
CA LYS A 39 0.75 9.81 15.14
C LYS A 39 1.33 8.43 15.37
N GLU A 40 0.54 7.49 15.88
CA GLU A 40 0.98 6.11 16.06
C GLU A 40 1.12 5.36 14.74
N LEU A 41 0.49 5.84 13.67
CA LEU A 41 0.57 5.25 12.33
C LEU A 41 1.72 5.85 11.50
N GLU A 42 2.22 7.01 11.93
CA GLU A 42 3.22 7.78 11.19
C GLU A 42 4.65 7.31 11.48
N TYR A 43 5.40 7.03 10.41
CA TYR A 43 6.84 6.93 10.46
C TYR A 43 7.45 8.15 9.79
N HIS A 44 8.14 8.98 10.57
CA HIS A 44 8.83 10.17 10.07
C HIS A 44 10.25 9.80 9.65
N LEU A 45 10.55 9.95 8.36
CA LEU A 45 11.90 9.74 7.85
C LEU A 45 12.86 10.72 8.50
N THR A 46 13.93 10.19 9.08
CA THR A 46 14.98 10.99 9.68
C THR A 46 15.86 11.62 8.60
N LYS A 47 16.72 12.57 8.99
CA LYS A 47 17.70 13.15 8.05
C LYS A 47 18.61 12.09 7.46
N ASP A 48 19.01 11.10 8.26
CA ASP A 48 19.86 9.99 7.82
C ASP A 48 19.15 9.09 6.82
N ASP A 49 17.84 8.83 7.03
CA ASP A 49 17.03 8.05 6.09
C ASP A 49 16.93 8.75 4.74
N LEU A 50 16.68 10.06 4.76
CA LEU A 50 16.57 10.88 3.56
C LEU A 50 17.91 10.97 2.83
N GLN A 51 19.02 11.13 3.57
CA GLN A 51 20.35 11.16 2.96
C GLN A 51 20.69 9.83 2.28
N GLU A 52 20.48 8.70 2.96
CA GLU A 52 20.72 7.37 2.39
C GLU A 52 19.88 7.14 1.12
N LEU A 53 18.60 7.53 1.16
CA LEU A 53 17.70 7.43 0.03
C LEU A 53 18.18 8.26 -1.17
N GLU A 54 18.54 9.53 -0.95
CA GLU A 54 19.06 10.43 -1.98
C GLU A 54 20.36 9.92 -2.61
N GLU A 55 21.29 9.43 -1.80
CA GLU A 55 22.55 8.86 -2.27
C GLU A 55 22.32 7.59 -3.09
N THR A 56 21.35 6.77 -2.70
CA THR A 56 21.01 5.53 -3.41
C THR A 56 20.33 5.81 -4.74
N ILE A 57 19.40 6.77 -4.79
CA ILE A 57 18.73 7.19 -6.03
C ILE A 57 19.74 7.74 -7.05
N LYS A 58 20.73 8.52 -6.60
CA LYS A 58 21.81 8.99 -7.49
C LYS A 58 22.58 7.83 -8.14
N LYS A 59 22.81 6.73 -7.41
CA LYS A 59 23.46 5.53 -7.95
C LYS A 59 22.57 4.83 -8.97
N VAL A 60 21.26 4.72 -8.71
CA VAL A 60 20.28 4.16 -9.67
C VAL A 60 20.29 4.98 -10.97
N ASP A 61 20.24 6.30 -10.87
CA ASP A 61 20.26 7.18 -12.04
C ASP A 61 21.57 7.08 -12.82
N ALA A 62 22.70 6.98 -12.12
CA ALA A 62 24.01 6.79 -12.75
C ALA A 62 24.13 5.43 -13.48
N ALA A 63 23.45 4.39 -12.99
CA ALA A 63 23.45 3.06 -13.60
C ALA A 63 22.66 3.01 -14.93
N ARG A 64 21.76 3.97 -15.19
CA ARG A 64 20.94 4.06 -16.42
C ARG A 64 20.12 2.80 -16.73
N ILE A 65 19.75 2.05 -15.69
CA ILE A 65 18.89 0.88 -15.82
C ILE A 65 17.41 1.27 -15.87
N LYS A 66 16.58 0.34 -16.36
CA LYS A 66 15.13 0.51 -16.31
C LYS A 66 14.65 0.44 -14.87
N LEU A 67 13.49 1.05 -14.62
CA LEU A 67 12.92 1.07 -13.28
C LEU A 67 12.61 -0.35 -12.81
N GLU A 68 12.05 -1.19 -13.68
CA GLU A 68 11.72 -2.58 -13.35
C GLU A 68 12.92 -3.48 -13.03
N ASP A 69 14.14 -3.05 -13.39
CA ASP A 69 15.37 -3.78 -13.12
C ASP A 69 16.05 -3.36 -11.80
N VAL A 70 15.54 -2.31 -11.14
CA VAL A 70 16.07 -1.83 -9.86
C VAL A 70 15.64 -2.80 -8.75
N THR A 71 16.61 -3.43 -8.09
CA THR A 71 16.33 -4.29 -6.92
C THR A 71 17.02 -3.80 -5.66
N LYS A 72 16.49 -4.16 -4.49
CA LYS A 72 17.11 -3.84 -3.19
C LYS A 72 18.47 -4.52 -2.97
N GLU A 73 18.76 -5.62 -3.66
CA GLU A 73 20.06 -6.29 -3.60
C GLU A 73 21.13 -5.50 -4.34
N GLN A 74 20.78 -4.88 -5.47
CA GLN A 74 21.68 -4.00 -6.23
C GLN A 74 21.82 -2.62 -5.59
N PHE A 75 20.75 -2.10 -5.00
CA PHE A 75 20.69 -0.77 -4.40
C PHE A 75 20.18 -0.85 -2.94
N PRO A 76 20.99 -1.41 -2.02
CA PRO A 76 20.56 -1.63 -0.65
C PRO A 76 20.45 -0.31 0.14
N LEU A 77 19.51 -0.29 1.08
CA LEU A 77 19.30 0.74 2.08
C LEU A 77 19.66 0.15 3.46
N PRO A 78 20.94 0.07 3.83
CA PRO A 78 21.35 -0.63 5.06
C PRO A 78 20.78 -0.03 6.35
N LYS A 79 20.49 1.27 6.40
CA LYS A 79 19.92 1.93 7.59
C LYS A 79 18.39 1.98 7.55
N LEU A 80 17.80 2.38 6.41
CA LEU A 80 16.36 2.52 6.25
C LEU A 80 15.67 1.17 5.99
N GLY A 81 16.33 0.23 5.30
CA GLY A 81 15.80 -1.09 4.97
C GLY A 81 15.27 -1.90 6.16
N PRO A 82 16.00 -2.01 7.29
CA PRO A 82 15.47 -2.65 8.50
C PRO A 82 14.20 -1.99 9.05
N LYS A 83 14.08 -0.67 8.90
CA LYS A 83 12.90 0.09 9.34
C LYS A 83 11.72 -0.13 8.41
N LEU A 84 11.96 -0.18 7.10
CA LEU A 84 10.96 -0.56 6.10
C LEU A 84 10.48 -2.00 6.32
N LYS A 85 11.37 -2.91 6.72
CA LYS A 85 10.98 -4.27 7.11
C LYS A 85 10.05 -4.28 8.33
N ALA A 86 10.34 -3.47 9.36
CA ALA A 86 9.44 -3.37 10.51
C ALA A 86 8.06 -2.82 10.12
N ILE A 87 8.02 -1.83 9.21
CA ILE A 87 6.79 -1.29 8.63
C ILE A 87 6.04 -2.37 7.86
N HIS A 88 6.72 -3.13 6.99
CA HIS A 88 6.15 -4.26 6.26
C HIS A 88 5.49 -5.28 7.21
N ASP A 89 6.21 -5.70 8.25
CA ASP A 89 5.70 -6.69 9.20
C ASP A 89 4.46 -6.15 9.94
N ASP A 90 4.41 -4.85 10.25
CA ASP A 90 3.21 -4.25 10.84
C ASP A 90 2.04 -4.10 9.87
N LEU A 91 2.30 -3.87 8.58
CA LEU A 91 1.27 -3.88 7.54
C LEU A 91 0.61 -5.26 7.42
N LEU A 92 1.38 -6.34 7.56
CA LEU A 92 0.83 -7.70 7.44
C LEU A 92 0.24 -8.26 8.74
N PHE A 93 0.84 -7.94 9.89
CA PHE A 93 0.52 -8.59 11.18
C PHE A 93 0.03 -7.62 12.26
N GLY A 94 0.12 -6.31 12.02
CA GLY A 94 -0.28 -5.26 12.94
C GLY A 94 -1.62 -4.64 12.54
N ARG A 95 -1.66 -3.32 12.47
CA ARG A 95 -2.91 -2.57 12.20
C ARG A 95 -3.32 -2.58 10.73
N GLY A 96 -2.43 -2.99 9.82
CA GLY A 96 -2.70 -2.99 8.38
C GLY A 96 -2.61 -1.62 7.71
N ILE A 97 -2.13 -0.59 8.43
CA ILE A 97 -2.00 0.77 7.91
C ILE A 97 -0.80 1.49 8.50
N ARG A 98 -0.03 2.15 7.64
CA ARG A 98 1.12 3.01 8.01
C ARG A 98 1.19 4.22 7.10
N VAL A 99 1.74 5.32 7.63
CA VAL A 99 1.95 6.57 6.90
C VAL A 99 3.42 6.94 6.95
N LEU A 100 4.12 6.88 5.83
CA LEU A 100 5.50 7.38 5.74
C LEU A 100 5.51 8.89 5.47
N LYS A 101 6.18 9.66 6.32
CA LYS A 101 6.25 11.13 6.26
C LYS A 101 7.64 11.59 5.87
N GLY A 102 7.70 12.63 5.03
CA GLY A 102 8.94 13.27 4.60
C GLY A 102 9.53 12.75 3.29
N LEU A 103 8.81 11.89 2.56
CA LEU A 103 9.30 11.36 1.28
C LEU A 103 9.53 12.47 0.24
N PRO A 104 10.69 12.50 -0.44
CA PRO A 104 11.06 13.59 -1.33
C PRO A 104 10.49 13.36 -2.75
N LEU A 105 9.18 13.52 -2.90
CA LEU A 105 8.47 13.19 -4.16
C LEU A 105 8.09 14.42 -5.00
N GLY A 106 7.89 15.56 -4.34
CA GLY A 106 7.49 16.83 -4.96
C GLY A 106 8.68 17.69 -5.39
N PRO A 107 8.43 18.87 -6.00
CA PRO A 107 9.49 19.82 -6.35
C PRO A 107 10.42 20.12 -5.16
N PRO A 108 11.74 20.24 -5.38
CA PRO A 108 12.42 20.35 -6.68
C PRO A 108 12.65 19.02 -7.42
N HIS A 109 12.15 17.90 -6.89
CA HIS A 109 12.48 16.58 -7.39
C HIS A 109 11.69 16.23 -8.66
N SER A 110 12.39 15.55 -9.58
CA SER A 110 11.83 15.16 -10.87
C SER A 110 10.80 14.02 -10.72
N GLN A 111 10.00 13.80 -11.76
CA GLN A 111 9.09 12.66 -11.78
C GLN A 111 9.84 11.32 -11.73
N ARG A 112 11.00 11.26 -12.38
CA ARG A 112 11.86 10.08 -12.33
C ARG A 112 12.36 9.82 -10.91
N HIS A 113 12.81 10.86 -10.20
CA HIS A 113 13.21 10.73 -8.80
C HIS A 113 12.07 10.13 -7.98
N ALA A 114 10.87 10.69 -8.06
CA ALA A 114 9.71 10.17 -7.34
C ALA A 114 9.39 8.70 -7.69
N ALA A 115 9.48 8.33 -8.98
CA ALA A 115 9.26 6.96 -9.44
C ALA A 115 10.31 5.99 -8.89
N VAL A 116 11.60 6.35 -8.92
CA VAL A 116 12.69 5.56 -8.33
C VAL A 116 12.50 5.42 -6.82
N THR A 117 12.13 6.49 -6.13
CA THR A 117 11.83 6.45 -4.68
C THR A 117 10.72 5.46 -4.38
N ILE A 118 9.58 5.56 -5.06
CA ILE A 118 8.43 4.67 -4.85
C ILE A 118 8.81 3.22 -5.16
N TRP A 119 9.52 2.99 -6.26
CA TRP A 119 9.97 1.67 -6.67
C TRP A 119 10.91 1.05 -5.64
N LEU A 120 11.97 1.77 -5.26
CA LEU A 120 12.96 1.28 -4.31
C LEU A 120 12.35 0.93 -2.96
N LEU A 121 11.37 1.70 -2.47
CA LEU A 121 10.65 1.37 -1.24
C LEU A 121 9.77 0.13 -1.41
N SER A 122 9.12 -0.03 -2.56
CA SER A 122 8.26 -1.19 -2.81
C SER A 122 9.02 -2.52 -2.81
N GLU A 123 10.31 -2.53 -3.19
CA GLU A 123 11.19 -3.71 -3.07
C GLU A 123 11.32 -4.23 -1.62
N TYR A 124 11.10 -3.37 -0.63
CA TYR A 124 11.06 -3.74 0.79
C TYR A 124 9.68 -4.16 1.28
N PHE A 125 8.62 -3.88 0.51
CA PHE A 125 7.24 -4.22 0.84
C PHE A 125 6.73 -5.46 0.11
N GLY A 126 7.42 -5.94 -0.93
CA GLY A 126 7.10 -7.19 -1.60
C GLY A 126 7.35 -7.11 -3.09
N LYS A 127 6.62 -7.92 -3.85
CA LYS A 127 6.71 -7.97 -5.31
C LYS A 127 5.63 -7.09 -5.92
N GLN A 128 6.02 -6.18 -6.80
CA GLN A 128 5.10 -5.28 -7.48
C GLN A 128 4.15 -6.07 -8.38
N GLN A 129 2.85 -5.77 -8.25
CA GLN A 129 1.80 -6.34 -9.08
C GLN A 129 1.32 -5.30 -10.10
N PRO A 130 0.98 -5.69 -11.33
CA PRO A 130 0.35 -4.79 -12.30
C PRO A 130 -0.95 -4.19 -11.77
N LEU A 131 -1.09 -2.85 -11.85
CA LEU A 131 -2.32 -2.13 -11.49
C LEU A 131 -3.39 -2.23 -12.60
N THR A 132 -2.95 -2.43 -13.85
CA THR A 132 -3.83 -2.48 -15.02
C THR A 132 -3.50 -3.69 -15.89
N ALA A 133 -4.45 -4.09 -16.73
CA ALA A 133 -4.24 -5.16 -17.72
C ALA A 133 -3.08 -4.85 -18.70
N SER A 134 -2.75 -3.56 -18.88
CA SER A 134 -1.61 -3.11 -19.68
C SER A 134 -0.25 -3.19 -18.97
N GLY A 135 -0.20 -3.63 -17.71
CA GLY A 135 1.06 -3.85 -17.00
C GLY A 135 1.64 -2.64 -16.27
N HIS A 136 0.87 -1.55 -16.05
CA HIS A 136 1.40 -0.40 -15.32
C HIS A 136 1.69 -0.77 -13.86
N LEU A 137 2.92 -0.53 -13.40
CA LEU A 137 3.37 -0.86 -12.03
C LEU A 137 3.37 0.37 -11.10
N ILE A 138 3.36 1.57 -11.67
CA ILE A 138 3.13 2.83 -10.95
C ILE A 138 2.03 3.60 -11.69
N GLY A 139 0.92 3.84 -11.01
CA GLY A 139 -0.22 4.57 -11.55
C GLY A 139 -0.31 6.00 -11.02
N HIS A 140 -0.79 6.92 -11.86
CA HIS A 140 -1.14 8.26 -11.40
C HIS A 140 -2.53 8.28 -10.78
N VAL A 141 -2.63 8.85 -9.58
CA VAL A 141 -3.90 9.26 -8.98
C VAL A 141 -3.99 10.77 -9.09
N LYS A 142 -4.81 11.28 -10.02
CA LYS A 142 -4.96 12.71 -10.30
C LYS A 142 -6.26 12.95 -11.04
N TYR A 143 -6.88 14.11 -10.89
CA TYR A 143 -7.99 14.45 -11.77
C TYR A 143 -7.52 14.59 -13.23
N ASP A 144 -8.27 14.01 -14.16
CA ASP A 144 -8.09 14.14 -15.61
C ASP A 144 -9.45 14.47 -16.25
N ASP A 145 -9.52 15.52 -17.08
CA ASP A 145 -10.74 15.99 -17.75
C ASP A 145 -11.06 15.20 -19.03
N GLY A 146 -10.16 14.31 -19.46
CA GLY A 146 -10.26 13.49 -20.67
C GLY A 146 -10.94 12.12 -20.47
N ARG A 147 -12.28 12.09 -20.44
CA ARG A 147 -13.14 10.91 -20.75
C ARG A 147 -12.84 9.58 -20.02
N LEU A 148 -12.71 9.58 -18.69
CA LEU A 148 -12.58 8.33 -17.92
C LEU A 148 -13.76 8.10 -16.96
N LYS A 149 -14.04 6.82 -16.69
CA LYS A 149 -15.19 6.36 -15.90
C LYS A 149 -15.24 7.09 -14.54
N ARG A 150 -16.46 7.45 -14.11
CA ARG A 150 -16.75 8.21 -12.87
C ARG A 150 -16.16 7.58 -11.60
N THR A 151 -15.76 6.31 -11.64
CA THR A 151 -15.17 5.54 -10.54
C THR A 151 -13.77 5.05 -10.94
N SER A 152 -12.81 5.96 -11.04
CA SER A 152 -11.42 5.61 -11.35
C SER A 152 -10.47 6.46 -10.50
N ASN A 153 -9.21 6.04 -10.46
CA ASN A 153 -8.08 6.83 -9.93
C ASN A 153 -7.89 8.20 -10.61
N LEU A 154 -8.71 8.51 -11.64
CA LEU A 154 -8.65 9.73 -12.42
C LEU A 154 -9.88 10.64 -12.26
N SER A 155 -10.83 10.28 -11.38
CA SER A 155 -12.05 11.06 -11.13
C SER A 155 -11.98 11.87 -9.82
N GLN A 156 -12.86 12.86 -9.70
CA GLN A 156 -13.09 13.63 -8.46
C GLN A 156 -14.24 13.07 -7.60
N VAL A 157 -14.88 11.99 -8.05
CA VAL A 157 -16.01 11.38 -7.33
C VAL A 157 -15.45 10.52 -6.20
N PRO A 158 -16.04 10.55 -5.00
CA PRO A 158 -15.63 9.66 -3.92
C PRO A 158 -15.63 8.19 -4.35
N LEU A 159 -14.54 7.49 -4.07
CA LEU A 159 -14.49 6.03 -4.23
C LEU A 159 -15.09 5.39 -2.97
N GLY A 160 -15.93 4.37 -3.17
CA GLY A 160 -16.40 3.53 -2.07
C GLY A 160 -15.26 2.71 -1.46
N TYR A 161 -15.49 2.15 -0.27
CA TYR A 161 -14.54 1.23 0.34
C TYR A 161 -14.32 -0.01 -0.53
N HIS A 162 -13.06 -0.38 -0.73
CA HIS A 162 -12.62 -1.54 -1.47
C HIS A 162 -11.25 -1.99 -0.94
N ALA A 163 -10.87 -3.21 -1.28
CA ALA A 163 -9.49 -3.68 -1.22
C ALA A 163 -9.01 -3.91 -2.65
N ASP A 164 -7.76 -3.59 -2.92
CA ASP A 164 -7.15 -3.88 -4.21
C ASP A 164 -6.73 -5.35 -4.29
N ASN A 165 -6.42 -5.83 -5.50
CA ASN A 165 -5.93 -7.18 -5.73
C ASN A 165 -4.43 -7.31 -5.37
N SER A 166 -4.04 -6.87 -4.17
CA SER A 166 -2.69 -6.98 -3.63
C SER A 166 -2.72 -7.06 -2.10
N ASP A 167 -1.66 -7.60 -1.50
CA ASP A 167 -1.53 -7.64 -0.03
C ASP A 167 -1.30 -6.24 0.57
N ILE A 168 -0.54 -5.40 -0.15
CA ILE A 168 -0.21 -4.04 0.25
C ILE A 168 -0.47 -3.09 -0.93
N VAL A 169 -1.06 -1.94 -0.63
CA VAL A 169 -1.22 -0.82 -1.57
C VAL A 169 -0.39 0.35 -1.09
N PHE A 170 0.50 0.86 -1.95
CA PHE A 170 1.34 2.01 -1.61
C PHE A 170 0.89 3.26 -2.37
N LEU A 171 0.25 4.19 -1.64
CA LEU A 171 -0.12 5.50 -2.16
C LEU A 171 0.91 6.56 -1.74
N ALA A 172 1.41 7.30 -2.73
CA ALA A 172 2.47 8.28 -2.53
C ALA A 172 2.02 9.67 -3.00
N CYS A 173 1.95 10.64 -2.07
CA CYS A 173 1.53 12.00 -2.39
C CYS A 173 2.72 12.80 -2.94
N ARG A 174 2.66 13.13 -4.24
CA ARG A 174 3.61 14.05 -4.88
C ARG A 174 3.17 15.51 -4.79
N SER A 175 1.87 15.77 -4.92
CA SER A 175 1.28 17.09 -4.88
C SER A 175 -0.07 17.02 -4.18
N GLN A 176 -0.25 17.82 -3.13
CA GLN A 176 -1.50 17.84 -2.39
C GLN A 176 -2.61 18.49 -3.22
N ALA A 177 -3.82 17.91 -3.16
CA ALA A 177 -5.00 18.53 -3.75
C ALA A 177 -5.29 19.89 -3.09
N LYS A 178 -5.72 20.87 -3.90
CA LYS A 178 -6.10 22.20 -3.37
C LYS A 178 -7.29 22.10 -2.41
N THR A 179 -8.23 21.21 -2.71
CA THR A 179 -9.42 20.90 -1.91
C THR A 179 -9.73 19.41 -2.07
N GLY A 180 -10.33 18.79 -1.04
CA GLY A 180 -10.64 17.36 -1.07
C GLY A 180 -9.40 16.47 -0.96
N GLY A 181 -9.40 15.33 -1.67
CA GLY A 181 -8.28 14.38 -1.68
C GLY A 181 -8.06 13.65 -0.34
N LYS A 182 -9.11 13.50 0.46
CA LYS A 182 -9.06 12.79 1.74
C LYS A 182 -9.08 11.28 1.49
N SER A 183 -8.23 10.56 2.20
CA SER A 183 -8.26 9.09 2.27
C SER A 183 -8.93 8.64 3.57
N SER A 184 -9.70 7.56 3.48
CA SER A 184 -10.32 6.90 4.63
C SER A 184 -10.03 5.41 4.58
N CYS A 185 -9.79 4.81 5.73
CA CYS A 185 -9.52 3.38 5.87
C CYS A 185 -10.42 2.79 6.96
N VAL A 186 -10.69 1.49 6.85
CA VAL A 186 -11.48 0.73 7.82
C VAL A 186 -10.82 -0.62 8.04
N SER A 187 -10.89 -1.14 9.26
CA SER A 187 -10.49 -2.52 9.53
C SER A 187 -11.54 -3.49 8.96
N SER A 188 -11.11 -4.34 8.02
CA SER A 188 -11.94 -5.44 7.50
C SER A 188 -12.31 -6.45 8.59
N HIS A 189 -11.45 -6.65 9.60
CA HIS A 189 -11.74 -7.55 10.71
C HIS A 189 -12.75 -6.96 11.70
N ALA A 190 -12.68 -5.66 12.00
CA ALA A 190 -13.70 -4.98 12.78
C ALA A 190 -15.05 -5.01 12.05
N LEU A 191 -15.06 -4.72 10.74
CA LEU A 191 -16.25 -4.82 9.91
C LEU A 191 -16.84 -6.25 9.92
N HIS A 192 -16.01 -7.26 9.74
CA HIS A 192 -16.39 -8.67 9.83
C HIS A 192 -17.04 -8.99 11.20
N ASN A 193 -16.40 -8.58 12.29
CA ASN A 193 -16.92 -8.79 13.64
C ASN A 193 -18.28 -8.10 13.84
N GLU A 194 -18.44 -6.86 13.36
CA GLU A 194 -19.73 -6.15 13.45
C GLU A 194 -20.83 -6.82 12.63
N ILE A 195 -20.51 -7.37 11.45
CA ILE A 195 -21.48 -8.14 10.65
C ILE A 195 -21.94 -9.38 11.43
N LEU A 196 -21.01 -10.15 12.00
CA LEU A 196 -21.35 -11.34 12.78
C LEU A 196 -22.17 -11.01 14.04
N LYS A 197 -21.86 -9.91 14.73
CA LYS A 197 -22.58 -9.47 15.92
C LYS A 197 -24.00 -8.98 15.60
N ARG A 198 -24.16 -8.17 14.55
CA ARG A 198 -25.42 -7.45 14.27
C ARG A 198 -26.36 -8.18 13.32
N ARG A 199 -25.81 -8.87 12.32
CA ARG A 199 -26.54 -9.52 11.24
C ARG A 199 -25.89 -10.85 10.87
N PRO A 200 -25.86 -11.83 11.80
CA PRO A 200 -25.32 -13.16 11.51
C PRO A 200 -26.11 -13.90 10.40
N ASP A 201 -27.29 -13.43 10.01
CA ASP A 201 -27.97 -13.96 8.84
C ASP A 201 -27.25 -13.59 7.51
N LEU A 202 -26.62 -12.41 7.44
CA LEU A 202 -25.94 -11.94 6.24
C LEU A 202 -24.63 -12.71 5.96
N HIS A 203 -24.03 -13.36 6.96
CA HIS A 203 -22.82 -14.17 6.74
C HIS A 203 -23.12 -15.49 6.03
N LYS A 204 -24.36 -16.00 6.09
CA LYS A 204 -24.73 -17.31 5.52
C LYS A 204 -25.04 -17.27 4.03
N VAL A 205 -24.95 -16.12 3.38
CA VAL A 205 -25.19 -15.99 1.93
C VAL A 205 -24.01 -16.61 1.18
N PRO A 206 -24.19 -17.77 0.51
CA PRO A 206 -23.10 -18.44 -0.18
C PRO A 206 -22.87 -17.77 -1.55
N GLY A 207 -21.83 -16.93 -1.63
CA GLY A 207 -21.15 -16.50 -2.88
C GLY A 207 -21.82 -15.43 -3.74
N PRO A 208 -21.13 -14.99 -4.83
CA PRO A 208 -19.81 -14.36 -4.74
C PRO A 208 -19.94 -12.98 -4.06
N PHE A 209 -18.84 -12.44 -3.57
CA PHE A 209 -18.74 -11.02 -3.24
C PHE A 209 -19.46 -10.20 -4.32
N TYR A 210 -20.39 -9.32 -3.90
CA TYR A 210 -21.17 -8.41 -4.74
C TYR A 210 -20.52 -8.20 -6.11
N PRO A 211 -21.12 -8.64 -7.23
CA PRO A 211 -20.54 -8.36 -8.52
C PRO A 211 -20.35 -6.85 -8.60
N LEU A 212 -19.09 -6.41 -8.70
CA LEU A 212 -18.80 -5.04 -9.12
C LEU A 212 -19.65 -4.83 -10.37
N PRO A 213 -20.52 -3.80 -10.43
CA PRO A 213 -21.24 -3.52 -11.64
C PRO A 213 -20.19 -3.30 -12.72
N VAL A 214 -20.08 -4.28 -13.62
CA VAL A 214 -19.38 -4.17 -14.88
C VAL A 214 -20.15 -3.14 -15.69
N GLY A 215 -19.85 -1.87 -15.44
CA GLY A 215 -20.13 -0.79 -16.37
C GLY A 215 -19.04 -0.69 -17.43
#